data_AF-A0A1Q7T0H4-F1
#
_entry.id   AF-A0A1Q7T0H4-F1
#
_cell.length_a   1.000
_cell.length_b   1.000
_cell.length_c   1.000
_cell.angle_alpha   90.00
_cell.angle_beta   90.00
_cell.angle_gamma   90.00
#
_symmetry.space_group_name_H-M   'P 1'
#
loop_
_entity.id
_entity.type
_entity.pdbx_description
1 polymer ?
#
loop_
_entity_poly.entity_id
_entity_poly.type
_entity_poly.pdbx_seq_one_letter_code
_entity_poly.pdbx_strand_id
1 'polypeptide(L)'
;MPLDGKILGFKNRWYGHAMETAEERDLEPGLKILMVSPVYFCATKLEAFGDRGKNDYLGSRDLEDLIAVVDGRAELVGEIQVAQSDVRSYLAKEVTKLLAARGFGDALQGHLAPDSASQERITTVMARLKEIASL
;
A
#
# COMPACT_ATOMS: atom_id res chain seq x y z
N MET A 1 13.54 8.44 9.99
CA MET A 1 12.82 7.39 10.75
C MET A 1 13.86 6.42 11.32
N PRO A 2 13.82 6.04 12.62
CA PRO A 2 14.71 5.00 13.12
C PRO A 2 14.40 3.68 12.43
N LEU A 3 15.40 2.96 11.93
CA LEU A 3 15.22 1.66 11.26
C LEU A 3 15.34 0.47 12.23
N ASP A 4 15.84 0.71 13.45
CA ASP A 4 15.96 -0.33 14.46
C ASP A 4 14.59 -0.65 15.07
N GLY A 5 14.11 -1.87 14.84
CA GLY A 5 12.84 -2.35 15.40
C GLY A 5 12.81 -2.37 16.93
N LYS A 6 13.96 -2.36 17.62
CA LYS A 6 14.02 -2.21 19.09
C LYS A 6 13.63 -0.80 19.54
N ILE A 7 13.89 0.20 18.71
CA ILE A 7 13.54 1.61 18.97
C ILE A 7 12.07 1.86 18.63
N LEU A 8 11.56 1.21 17.57
CA LEU A 8 10.17 1.37 17.12
C LEU A 8 9.15 0.53 17.89
N GLY A 9 9.57 -0.55 18.55
CA GLY A 9 8.67 -1.50 19.22
C GLY A 9 7.93 -2.46 18.27
N PHE A 10 8.26 -2.42 16.98
CA PHE A 10 7.76 -3.33 15.94
C PHE A 10 8.80 -3.45 14.81
N LYS A 11 8.69 -4.49 13.98
CA LYS A 11 9.60 -4.72 12.85
C LYS A 11 8.81 -4.70 11.54
N ASN A 12 9.30 -3.93 10.57
CA ASN A 12 8.80 -3.96 9.20
C ASN A 12 9.98 -4.18 8.28
N ARG A 13 9.99 -5.32 7.59
CA ARG A 13 11.13 -5.73 6.74
C ARG A 13 11.39 -4.79 5.57
N TRP A 14 10.40 -3.99 5.17
CA TRP A 14 10.50 -3.09 4.03
C TRP A 14 11.06 -1.71 4.36
N TYR A 15 11.21 -1.34 5.63
CA TYR A 15 11.71 0.00 5.98
C TYR A 15 13.14 0.27 5.54
N GLY A 16 14.02 -0.74 5.54
CA GLY A 16 15.39 -0.59 5.02
C GLY A 16 15.36 -0.18 3.55
N HIS A 17 14.74 -1.01 2.70
CA HIS A 17 14.60 -0.73 1.28
C HIS A 17 13.82 0.55 0.97
N ALA A 18 12.75 0.83 1.72
CA ALA A 18 11.97 2.06 1.58
C ALA A 18 12.82 3.33 1.79
N MET A 19 13.78 3.31 2.72
CA MET A 19 14.70 4.42 2.94
C MET A 19 15.84 4.44 1.93
N GLU A 20 16.39 3.28 1.56
CA GLU A 20 17.46 3.18 0.55
C GLU A 20 17.02 3.66 -0.83
N THR A 21 15.75 3.42 -1.20
CA THR A 21 15.20 3.83 -2.50
C THR A 21 14.36 5.11 -2.41
N ALA A 22 14.40 5.83 -1.28
CA ALA A 22 13.69 7.10 -1.17
C ALA A 22 14.37 8.14 -2.06
N GLU A 23 13.57 8.86 -2.84
CA GLU A 23 14.06 9.90 -3.75
C GLU A 23 13.85 11.28 -3.14
N GLU A 24 14.80 12.19 -3.33
CA GLU A 24 14.57 13.61 -3.06
C GLU A 24 13.56 14.17 -4.05
N ARG A 25 12.56 14.88 -3.53
CA ARG A 25 11.56 15.62 -4.31
C ARG A 25 11.46 17.04 -3.78
N ASP A 26 11.44 18.00 -4.69
CA ASP A 26 11.10 19.39 -4.36
C ASP A 26 9.59 19.46 -4.07
N LEU A 27 9.24 19.84 -2.85
CA LEU A 27 7.85 20.10 -2.45
C LEU A 27 7.46 21.54 -2.79
N GLU A 28 8.38 22.47 -2.52
CA GLU A 28 8.28 23.90 -2.80
C GLU A 28 9.69 24.44 -3.14
N PRO A 29 9.82 25.63 -3.74
CA PRO A 29 11.13 26.22 -4.01
C PRO A 29 12.02 26.30 -2.75
N GLY A 30 13.11 25.53 -2.76
CA GLY A 30 14.06 25.46 -1.63
C GLY A 30 13.69 24.48 -0.53
N LEU A 31 12.57 23.77 -0.64
CA LEU A 31 12.14 22.73 0.30
C LEU A 31 12.12 21.36 -0.38
N LYS A 32 13.06 20.51 0.01
CA LYS A 32 13.15 19.12 -0.43
C LYS A 32 12.69 18.15 0.64
N ILE A 33 12.01 17.10 0.22
CA ILE A 33 11.63 15.97 1.06
C ILE A 33 12.20 14.68 0.51
N LEU A 34 12.41 13.69 1.37
CA LEU A 34 12.66 12.31 0.95
C LEU A 34 11.33 11.59 0.81
N MET A 35 11.01 11.18 -0.41
CA MET A 35 9.78 10.48 -0.74
C MET A 35 10.07 9.00 -0.99
N VAL A 36 9.45 8.15 -0.17
CA VAL A 36 9.50 6.70 -0.35
C VAL A 36 8.77 6.31 -1.64
N SER A 37 9.28 5.30 -2.34
CA SER A 37 8.60 4.82 -3.54
C SER A 37 7.21 4.25 -3.23
N PRO A 38 6.23 4.40 -4.13
CA PRO A 38 4.88 3.85 -3.95
C PRO A 38 4.88 2.34 -3.67
N VAL A 39 5.75 1.61 -4.36
CA VAL A 39 5.90 0.15 -4.22
C VAL A 39 6.28 -0.24 -2.79
N TYR A 40 7.34 0.38 -2.25
CA TYR A 40 7.77 0.07 -0.89
C TYR A 40 6.81 0.65 0.15
N PHE A 41 6.16 1.78 -0.11
CA PHE A 41 5.09 2.27 0.76
C PHE A 41 3.97 1.24 0.90
N CYS A 42 3.41 0.74 -0.22
CA CYS A 42 2.38 -0.31 -0.19
C CYS A 42 2.86 -1.57 0.55
N ALA A 43 4.11 -1.99 0.34
CA ALA A 43 4.68 -3.16 1.01
C ALA A 43 4.75 -2.96 2.53
N THR A 44 5.14 -1.76 2.99
CA THR A 44 5.16 -1.44 4.42
C THR A 44 3.77 -1.47 5.04
N LYS A 45 2.74 -1.02 4.31
CA LYS A 45 1.35 -1.02 4.78
C LYS A 45 0.77 -2.42 4.91
N LEU A 46 0.99 -3.29 3.92
CA LEU A 46 0.56 -4.69 4.00
C LEU A 46 1.26 -5.44 5.14
N GLU A 47 2.55 -5.18 5.37
CA GLU A 47 3.29 -5.80 6.49
C GLU A 47 2.74 -5.34 7.83
N ALA A 48 2.45 -4.04 7.98
CA ALA A 48 1.85 -3.49 9.19
C ALA A 48 0.44 -4.03 9.43
N PHE A 49 -0.39 -4.16 8.39
CA PHE A 49 -1.71 -4.77 8.50
C PHE A 49 -1.62 -6.23 8.98
N GLY A 50 -0.68 -7.01 8.45
CA GLY A 50 -0.46 -8.40 8.86
C GLY A 50 -0.07 -8.56 10.33
N ASP A 51 0.67 -7.60 10.89
CA ASP A 51 1.15 -7.64 12.29
C ASP A 51 0.09 -7.10 13.27
N ARG A 52 -0.38 -5.87 13.04
CA ARG A 52 -1.26 -5.15 13.99
C ARG A 52 -2.71 -4.99 13.55
N GLY A 53 -3.05 -5.35 12.32
CA GLY A 53 -4.38 -5.10 11.73
C GLY A 53 -5.50 -6.00 12.24
N LYS A 54 -5.19 -7.14 12.88
CA LYS A 54 -6.17 -8.04 13.53
C LYS A 54 -7.37 -8.44 12.66
N ASN A 55 -7.19 -8.51 11.33
CA ASN A 55 -8.24 -8.74 10.35
C ASN A 55 -9.38 -7.69 10.37
N ASP A 56 -9.15 -6.51 10.92
CA ASP A 56 -10.08 -5.38 10.85
C ASP A 56 -9.97 -4.72 9.47
N TYR A 57 -10.68 -5.27 8.49
CA TYR A 57 -10.61 -4.79 7.11
C TYR A 57 -11.20 -3.40 6.92
N LEU A 58 -12.11 -2.97 7.80
CA LEU A 58 -12.81 -1.69 7.68
C LEU A 58 -12.10 -0.59 8.48
N GLY A 59 -11.66 -0.86 9.70
CA GLY A 59 -11.02 0.11 10.60
C GLY A 59 -9.50 0.21 10.47
N SER A 60 -8.86 -0.61 9.62
CA SER A 60 -7.40 -0.60 9.45
C SER A 60 -6.94 0.65 8.69
N ARG A 61 -6.21 1.51 9.38
CA ARG A 61 -5.49 2.65 8.78
C ARG A 61 -4.44 2.23 7.75
N ASP A 62 -3.84 1.05 7.93
CA ASP A 62 -2.85 0.56 6.97
C ASP A 62 -3.53 0.14 5.65
N LEU A 63 -4.77 -0.36 5.70
CA LEU A 63 -5.56 -0.61 4.50
C LEU A 63 -6.10 0.68 3.90
N GLU A 64 -6.54 1.64 4.70
CA GLU A 64 -6.93 2.97 4.24
C GLU A 64 -5.80 3.62 3.40
N ASP A 65 -4.59 3.65 3.94
CA ASP A 65 -3.41 4.17 3.24
C ASP A 65 -3.07 3.39 1.97
N LEU A 66 -3.19 2.06 2.01
CA LEU A 66 -2.97 1.21 0.83
C LEU A 66 -3.98 1.53 -0.27
N ILE A 67 -5.27 1.60 0.07
CA ILE A 67 -6.35 1.84 -0.90
C ILE A 67 -6.26 3.24 -1.47
N ALA A 68 -5.88 4.24 -0.68
CA ALA A 68 -5.65 5.61 -1.16
C ALA A 68 -4.59 5.65 -2.29
N VAL A 69 -3.49 4.89 -2.17
CA VAL A 69 -2.46 4.81 -3.21
C VAL A 69 -2.96 4.02 -4.42
N VAL A 70 -3.67 2.91 -4.21
CA VAL A 70 -4.23 2.09 -5.31
C VAL A 70 -5.27 2.87 -6.10
N ASP A 71 -6.09 3.71 -5.46
CA ASP A 71 -7.07 4.59 -6.10
C ASP A 71 -6.37 5.77 -6.82
N GLY A 72 -5.48 6.47 -6.11
CA GLY A 72 -4.90 7.72 -6.55
C GLY A 72 -3.75 7.62 -7.56
N ARG A 73 -3.14 6.44 -7.75
CA ARG A 73 -1.97 6.26 -8.62
C ARG A 73 -2.21 5.23 -9.72
N ALA A 74 -2.51 5.72 -10.93
CA ALA A 74 -2.79 4.86 -12.07
C ALA A 74 -1.59 4.02 -12.52
N GLU A 75 -0.38 4.51 -12.28
CA GLU A 75 0.89 3.89 -12.67
C GLU A 75 1.31 2.74 -11.74
N LEU A 76 0.66 2.60 -10.57
CA LEU A 76 1.12 1.73 -9.49
C LEU A 76 1.33 0.28 -9.94
N VAL A 77 0.40 -0.27 -10.75
CA VAL A 77 0.51 -1.65 -11.24
C VAL A 77 1.78 -1.83 -12.08
N GLY A 78 2.06 -0.89 -12.98
CA GLY A 78 3.27 -0.89 -13.81
C GLY A 78 4.54 -0.72 -12.98
N GLU A 79 4.52 0.14 -11.97
CA GLU A 79 5.64 0.32 -11.04
C GLU A 79 5.94 -0.95 -10.24
N ILE A 80 4.91 -1.65 -9.75
CA ILE A 80 5.08 -2.93 -9.06
C ILE A 80 5.61 -4.00 -10.03
N GLN A 81 5.15 -3.99 -11.29
CA GLN A 81 5.58 -4.97 -12.29
C GLN A 81 7.08 -4.88 -12.59
N VAL A 82 7.65 -3.68 -12.63
CA VAL A 82 9.09 -3.46 -12.88
C VAL A 82 9.95 -3.41 -11.61
N ALA A 83 9.34 -3.52 -10.43
CA ALA A 83 10.05 -3.54 -9.16
C ALA A 83 10.91 -4.81 -8.97
N GLN A 84 11.72 -4.81 -7.92
CA GLN A 84 12.48 -5.99 -7.50
C GLN A 84 11.54 -7.18 -7.26
N SER A 85 12.00 -8.38 -7.63
CA SER A 85 11.15 -9.57 -7.67
C SER A 85 10.58 -9.96 -6.31
N ASP A 86 11.33 -9.70 -5.23
CA ASP A 86 10.93 -10.01 -3.86
C ASP A 86 9.76 -9.16 -3.37
N VAL A 87 9.80 -7.83 -3.56
CA VAL A 87 8.72 -6.93 -3.19
C VAL A 87 7.50 -7.12 -4.09
N ARG A 88 7.72 -7.37 -5.40
CA ARG A 88 6.63 -7.69 -6.34
C ARG A 88 5.88 -8.94 -5.91
N SER A 89 6.59 -10.06 -5.71
CA SER A 89 5.97 -11.32 -5.30
C SER A 89 5.33 -11.22 -3.91
N TYR A 90 5.87 -10.40 -3.02
CA TYR A 90 5.22 -10.14 -1.73
C TYR A 90 3.88 -9.41 -1.89
N LEU A 91 3.86 -8.30 -2.62
CA LEU A 91 2.66 -7.51 -2.85
C LEU A 91 1.57 -8.38 -3.52
N ALA A 92 1.93 -9.11 -4.56
CA ALA A 92 1.00 -10.01 -5.25
C ALA A 92 0.40 -11.06 -4.30
N LYS A 93 1.24 -11.69 -3.47
CA LYS A 93 0.82 -12.68 -2.48
C LYS A 93 -0.12 -12.09 -1.42
N GLU A 94 0.23 -10.96 -0.82
CA GLU A 94 -0.58 -10.38 0.26
C GLU A 94 -1.88 -9.79 -0.29
N VAL A 95 -1.88 -9.18 -1.47
CA VAL A 95 -3.11 -8.72 -2.12
C VAL A 95 -4.00 -9.91 -2.52
N THR A 96 -3.43 -11.03 -2.97
CA THR A 96 -4.21 -12.26 -3.22
C THR A 96 -4.94 -12.74 -1.96
N LYS A 97 -4.26 -12.76 -0.81
CA LYS A 97 -4.90 -13.13 0.46
C LYS A 97 -6.00 -12.16 0.84
N LEU A 98 -5.76 -10.85 0.66
CA LEU A 98 -6.73 -9.80 0.95
C LEU A 98 -7.99 -9.96 0.10
N LEU A 99 -7.85 -10.22 -1.20
CA LEU A 99 -8.97 -10.48 -2.11
C LEU A 99 -9.73 -11.78 -1.79
N ALA A 100 -9.04 -12.79 -1.25
CA ALA A 100 -9.66 -14.03 -0.82
C ALA A 100 -10.33 -13.94 0.57
N ALA A 101 -10.06 -12.88 1.33
CA ALA A 101 -10.57 -12.73 2.69
C ALA A 101 -12.07 -12.39 2.68
N ARG A 102 -12.85 -13.19 3.41
CA ARG A 102 -14.26 -12.89 3.65
C ARG A 102 -14.39 -11.55 4.37
N GLY A 103 -15.12 -10.62 3.76
CA GLY A 103 -15.40 -9.30 4.30
C GLY A 103 -14.51 -8.17 3.76
N PHE A 104 -13.39 -8.46 3.09
CA PHE A 104 -12.59 -7.40 2.47
C PHE A 104 -13.33 -6.72 1.32
N GLY A 105 -14.02 -7.50 0.46
CA GLY A 105 -14.82 -6.94 -0.64
C GLY A 105 -15.90 -5.97 -0.17
N ASP A 106 -16.56 -6.28 0.96
CA ASP A 106 -17.57 -5.40 1.56
C ASP A 106 -16.91 -4.17 2.21
N ALA A 107 -15.76 -4.36 2.88
CA ALA A 107 -15.02 -3.28 3.54
C ALA A 107 -14.41 -2.28 2.55
N LEU A 108 -14.11 -2.69 1.31
CA LEU A 108 -13.46 -1.85 0.30
C LEU A 108 -14.24 -0.55 0.04
N GLN A 109 -15.57 -0.60 0.04
CA GLN A 109 -16.41 0.57 -0.19
C GLN A 109 -16.24 1.62 0.90
N GLY A 110 -15.95 1.19 2.14
CA GLY A 110 -15.74 2.06 3.29
C GLY A 110 -14.40 2.81 3.29
N HIS A 111 -13.47 2.42 2.42
CA HIS A 111 -12.19 3.12 2.24
C HIS A 111 -12.25 4.27 1.23
N LEU A 112 -13.38 4.43 0.54
CA LEU A 112 -13.62 5.55 -0.38
C LEU A 112 -14.69 6.47 0.22
N ALA A 113 -14.62 7.76 -0.15
CA ALA A 113 -15.63 8.71 0.28
C ALA A 113 -17.03 8.29 -0.22
N PRO A 114 -18.10 8.60 0.53
CA PRO A 114 -19.45 8.12 0.23
C PRO A 114 -20.12 8.84 -0.95
N ASP A 115 -19.47 9.85 -1.55
CA ASP A 115 -19.99 10.55 -2.71
C ASP A 115 -19.95 9.67 -3.97
N SER A 116 -20.88 9.91 -4.91
CA SER A 116 -21.02 9.09 -6.11
C SER A 116 -19.73 9.00 -6.93
N ALA A 117 -18.98 10.09 -7.06
CA ALA A 117 -17.76 10.11 -7.87
C ALA A 117 -16.65 9.24 -7.25
N SER A 118 -16.58 9.15 -5.92
CA SER A 118 -15.68 8.24 -5.23
C SER A 118 -16.15 6.79 -5.32
N GLN A 119 -17.44 6.52 -5.14
CA GLN A 119 -17.97 5.16 -5.22
C GLN A 119 -17.83 4.53 -6.62
N GLU A 120 -17.88 5.33 -7.69
CA GLU A 120 -17.62 4.85 -9.06
C GLU A 120 -16.20 4.25 -9.23
N ARG A 121 -15.22 4.71 -8.42
CA ARG A 121 -13.84 4.23 -8.50
C ARG A 121 -13.60 2.87 -7.85
N ILE A 122 -14.58 2.33 -7.11
CA ILE A 122 -14.46 0.99 -6.49
C ILE A 122 -14.11 -0.07 -7.54
N THR A 123 -14.74 -0.01 -8.72
CA THR A 123 -14.47 -0.97 -9.80
C THR A 123 -13.02 -0.87 -10.29
N THR A 124 -12.49 0.36 -10.41
CA THR A 124 -11.11 0.62 -10.80
C THR A 124 -10.12 0.13 -9.74
N VAL A 125 -10.37 0.43 -8.47
CA VAL A 125 -9.55 -0.06 -7.35
C VAL A 125 -9.54 -1.58 -7.32
N MET A 126 -10.71 -2.22 -7.42
CA MET A 126 -10.84 -3.67 -7.45
C MET A 126 -10.11 -4.29 -8.65
N ALA A 127 -10.16 -3.66 -9.83
CA ALA A 127 -9.42 -4.12 -11.01
C ALA A 127 -7.91 -4.07 -10.77
N ARG A 128 -7.39 -2.94 -10.28
CA ARG A 128 -5.96 -2.78 -9.97
C ARG A 128 -5.48 -3.77 -8.91
N LEU A 129 -6.26 -4.02 -7.86
CA LEU A 129 -5.92 -5.04 -6.86
C LEU A 129 -5.83 -6.44 -7.48
N LYS A 130 -6.74 -6.79 -8.40
CA LYS A 130 -6.67 -8.07 -9.12
C LYS A 130 -5.46 -8.16 -10.04
N GLU A 131 -5.11 -7.07 -10.71
CA GLU A 131 -3.89 -7.00 -11.53
C GLU A 131 -2.64 -7.22 -10.67
N ILE A 132 -2.53 -6.51 -9.54
CA ILE A 132 -1.42 -6.68 -8.59
C ILE A 132 -1.35 -8.12 -8.09
N ALA A 133 -2.49 -8.75 -7.77
CA ALA A 133 -2.54 -10.14 -7.32
C ALA A 133 -2.06 -11.15 -8.37
N SER A 134 -2.03 -10.77 -9.65
CA SER A 134 -1.60 -11.62 -10.77
C SER A 134 -0.13 -11.46 -11.18
N LEU A 135 0.60 -10.54 -10.57
CA LEU A 135 2.02 -10.27 -10.83
C LEU A 135 2.96 -11.29 -10.17
#